data_AF-A0A1Q7KNE2-F1
#
_entry.id   AF-A0A1Q7KNE2-F1
#
_cell.length_a   1.000
_cell.length_b   1.000
_cell.length_c   1.000
_cell.angle_alpha   90.00
_cell.angle_beta   90.00
_cell.angle_gamma   90.00
#
_symmetry.space_group_name_H-M   'P 1'
#
loop_
_entity.id
_entity.type
_entity.pdbx_description
1 polymer ?
#
loop_
_entity_poly.entity_id
_entity_poly.type
_entity_poly.pdbx_seq_one_letter_code
_entity_poly.pdbx_strand_id
1 'polypeptide(L)'
;MTHGGRRTFFTRSFLLGTVGLVVLAGPFLVEAAGGQQEVEIAEETPAVRPAVALPQVALVSVLTVIALRLGVPLRFVHVFQGDYLASFFLFGGLALLAWNWKILRVSRKIAVGHILATAVAAIVLILLFGAWLDLTFYEAWLTIPRWLRMPGMFLAFLPWHLAEEILLGGENSANRWVRTAKALAFRALVWLALMGGVFLLHTGEILMVLLSVYFGLIFVLQRLAVNVVRRETRSVGAAAVFGAILLAGFCLVIFPVT
;
A
#
# COMPACT_ATOMS: atom_id res chain seq x y z
N MET A 1 -33.33 -25.72 17.75
CA MET A 1 -31.96 -25.54 17.22
C MET A 1 -31.74 -24.06 16.95
N THR A 2 -30.91 -23.44 17.78
CA THR A 2 -30.93 -22.01 18.09
C THR A 2 -30.06 -21.17 17.15
N HIS A 3 -30.53 -19.98 16.79
CA HIS A 3 -29.89 -19.01 15.90
C HIS A 3 -28.43 -18.63 16.25
N GLY A 4 -27.94 -18.95 17.45
CA GLY A 4 -26.56 -18.68 17.90
C GLY A 4 -25.48 -19.60 17.32
N GLY A 5 -25.84 -20.82 16.89
CA GLY A 5 -24.87 -21.78 16.34
C GLY A 5 -24.39 -21.46 14.92
N ARG A 6 -25.25 -20.85 14.08
CA ARG A 6 -24.89 -20.50 12.70
C ARG A 6 -23.94 -19.31 12.60
N ARG A 7 -24.11 -18.29 13.46
CA ARG A 7 -23.23 -17.11 13.46
C ARG A 7 -21.82 -17.46 13.92
N THR A 8 -21.70 -18.25 14.99
CA THR A 8 -20.39 -18.66 15.52
C THR A 8 -19.62 -19.57 14.55
N PHE A 9 -20.32 -20.47 13.84
CA PHE A 9 -19.71 -21.28 12.81
C PHE A 9 -19.21 -20.44 11.62
N PHE A 10 -20.03 -19.53 11.12
CA PHE A 10 -19.67 -18.64 10.01
C PHE A 10 -18.46 -17.74 10.32
N THR A 11 -18.44 -17.10 11.50
CA THR A 11 -17.31 -16.27 11.94
C THR A 11 -16.03 -17.10 12.07
N ARG A 12 -16.11 -18.34 12.57
CA ARG A 12 -14.94 -19.21 12.70
C ARG A 12 -14.40 -19.64 11.34
N SER A 13 -15.26 -20.03 10.40
CA SER A 13 -14.86 -20.41 9.03
C SER A 13 -14.22 -19.25 8.29
N PHE A 14 -14.79 -18.03 8.43
CA PHE A 14 -14.21 -16.83 7.84
C PHE A 14 -12.80 -16.53 8.38
N LEU A 15 -12.64 -16.54 9.72
CA LEU A 15 -11.36 -16.26 10.36
C LEU A 15 -10.31 -17.30 9.97
N LEU A 16 -10.68 -18.60 9.97
CA LEU A 16 -9.77 -19.67 9.60
C LEU A 16 -9.32 -19.58 8.14
N GLY A 17 -10.23 -19.32 7.19
CA GLY A 17 -9.82 -19.17 5.79
C GLY A 17 -9.01 -17.90 5.54
N THR A 18 -9.33 -16.79 6.22
CA THR A 18 -8.51 -15.57 6.15
C THR A 18 -7.10 -15.81 6.70
N VAL A 19 -6.98 -16.48 7.84
CA VAL A 19 -5.67 -16.86 8.39
C VAL A 19 -4.93 -17.80 7.44
N GLY A 20 -5.62 -18.80 6.88
CA GLY A 20 -5.05 -19.72 5.88
C GLY A 20 -4.47 -18.98 4.67
N LEU A 21 -5.21 -18.03 4.10
CA LEU A 21 -4.76 -17.21 2.99
C LEU A 21 -3.55 -16.35 3.36
N VAL A 22 -3.56 -15.70 4.53
CA VAL A 22 -2.43 -14.90 5.01
C VAL A 22 -1.18 -15.76 5.20
N VAL A 23 -1.32 -16.97 5.72
CA VAL A 23 -0.21 -17.92 5.90
C VAL A 23 0.36 -18.37 4.55
N LEU A 24 -0.50 -18.63 3.56
CA LEU A 24 -0.08 -19.06 2.21
C LEU A 24 0.53 -17.92 1.38
N ALA A 25 0.14 -16.66 1.64
CA ALA A 25 0.65 -15.51 0.91
C ALA A 25 2.17 -15.36 1.03
N GLY A 26 2.76 -15.68 2.20
CA GLY A 26 4.20 -15.61 2.41
C GLY A 26 4.99 -16.53 1.47
N PRO A 27 4.81 -17.86 1.54
CA PRO A 27 5.45 -18.81 0.63
C PRO A 27 5.17 -18.53 -0.85
N PHE A 28 3.94 -18.15 -1.21
CA PHE A 28 3.59 -17.75 -2.57
C PHE A 28 4.43 -16.58 -3.07
N LEU A 29 4.62 -15.54 -2.24
CA LEU A 29 5.42 -14.38 -2.60
C LEU A 29 6.91 -14.70 -2.71
N VAL A 30 7.42 -15.62 -1.87
CA VAL A 30 8.82 -16.08 -1.97
C VAL A 30 9.05 -16.78 -3.31
N GLU A 31 8.14 -17.67 -3.69
CA GLU A 31 8.21 -18.40 -4.96
C GLU A 31 8.06 -17.46 -6.16
N ALA A 32 7.04 -16.60 -6.13
CA ALA A 32 6.76 -15.66 -7.22
C ALA A 32 7.85 -14.59 -7.39
N ALA A 33 8.59 -14.28 -6.34
CA ALA A 33 9.73 -13.36 -6.40
C ALA A 33 11.03 -14.02 -6.89
N GLY A 34 11.04 -15.33 -7.17
CA GLY A 34 12.16 -16.04 -7.81
C GLY A 34 13.20 -16.59 -6.84
N GLY A 35 12.75 -17.21 -5.74
CA GLY A 35 13.56 -17.79 -4.65
C GLY A 35 15.03 -18.11 -5.01
N GLN A 36 15.95 -17.44 -4.31
CA GLN A 36 17.41 -17.70 -4.30
C GLN A 36 18.11 -17.83 -5.68
N GLN A 37 17.71 -17.08 -6.71
CA GLN A 37 18.64 -16.82 -7.82
C GLN A 37 19.65 -15.74 -7.44
N GLU A 38 20.95 -16.04 -7.63
CA GLU A 38 22.09 -15.13 -7.41
C GLU A 38 21.81 -13.74 -8.02
N VAL A 39 21.54 -12.78 -7.14
CA VAL A 39 21.12 -11.43 -7.55
C VAL A 39 22.33 -10.64 -8.02
N GLU A 40 22.57 -10.66 -9.34
CA GLU A 40 23.57 -9.88 -10.06
C GLU A 40 23.35 -8.36 -9.99
N ILE A 41 22.25 -7.90 -9.36
CA ILE A 41 21.89 -6.49 -9.24
C ILE A 41 21.37 -6.19 -7.83
N ALA A 42 22.24 -6.27 -6.82
CA ALA A 42 21.92 -5.70 -5.51
C ALA A 42 21.80 -4.17 -5.65
N GLU A 43 20.60 -3.64 -5.45
CA GLU A 43 20.36 -2.21 -5.39
C GLU A 43 20.73 -1.70 -3.99
N GLU A 44 21.97 -1.25 -3.83
CA GLU A 44 22.41 -0.58 -2.61
C GLU A 44 21.70 0.77 -2.46
N THR A 45 20.57 0.74 -1.76
CA THR A 45 19.81 1.94 -1.41
C THR A 45 20.29 2.42 -0.04
N PRO A 46 20.98 3.57 0.08
CA PRO A 46 21.45 4.04 1.37
C PRO A 46 20.26 4.37 2.27
N ALA A 47 20.23 3.81 3.47
CA ALA A 47 19.14 4.04 4.41
C ALA A 47 19.17 5.47 4.95
N VAL A 48 18.08 6.21 4.78
CA VAL A 48 17.93 7.54 5.38
C VAL A 48 17.71 7.39 6.89
N ARG A 49 18.46 8.13 7.70
CA ARG A 49 18.34 8.08 9.17
C ARG A 49 16.90 8.40 9.60
N PRO A 50 16.30 7.66 10.56
CA PRO A 50 14.93 7.91 11.03
C PRO A 50 14.69 9.35 11.50
N ALA A 51 15.68 9.96 12.16
CA ALA A 51 15.64 11.34 12.61
C ALA A 51 15.48 12.37 11.49
N VAL A 52 15.82 12.01 10.25
CA VAL A 52 15.64 12.86 9.06
C VAL A 52 14.37 12.47 8.30
N ALA A 53 14.13 11.16 8.13
CA ALA A 53 13.00 10.67 7.34
C ALA A 53 11.64 10.94 7.99
N LEU A 54 11.52 10.80 9.32
CA LEU A 54 10.24 11.03 10.01
C LEU A 54 9.78 12.49 9.92
N PRO A 55 10.61 13.51 10.20
CA PRO A 55 10.22 14.91 10.00
C PRO A 55 9.91 15.25 8.54
N GLN A 56 10.64 14.68 7.57
CA GLN A 56 10.36 14.89 6.15
C GLN A 56 8.97 14.37 5.77
N VAL A 57 8.63 13.16 6.19
CA VAL A 57 7.31 12.57 5.97
C VAL A 57 6.22 13.40 6.65
N ALA A 58 6.42 13.80 7.90
CA ALA A 58 5.46 14.62 8.63
C ALA A 58 5.21 15.97 7.93
N LEU A 59 6.28 16.69 7.57
CA LEU A 59 6.21 17.98 6.92
C LEU A 59 5.52 17.89 5.55
N VAL A 60 5.93 16.95 4.70
CA VAL A 60 5.32 16.76 3.38
C VAL A 60 3.86 16.35 3.52
N SER A 61 3.51 15.51 4.49
CA SER A 61 2.12 15.11 4.73
C SER A 61 1.24 16.31 5.10
N VAL A 62 1.70 17.16 6.02
CA VAL A 62 0.97 18.38 6.43
C VAL A 62 0.84 19.35 5.27
N LEU A 63 1.92 19.63 4.54
CA LEU A 63 1.91 20.52 3.38
C LEU A 63 0.98 20.01 2.28
N THR A 64 0.95 18.68 2.05
CA THR A 64 0.06 18.08 1.06
C THR A 64 -1.40 18.25 1.45
N VAL A 65 -1.76 18.02 2.72
CA VAL A 65 -3.13 18.24 3.23
C VAL A 65 -3.55 19.70 3.08
N ILE A 66 -2.65 20.65 3.40
CA ILE A 66 -2.91 22.08 3.21
C ILE A 66 -3.11 22.40 1.72
N ALA A 67 -2.28 21.85 0.84
CA ALA A 67 -2.42 22.04 -0.61
C ALA A 67 -3.75 21.47 -1.14
N LEU A 68 -4.16 20.28 -0.67
CA LEU A 68 -5.42 19.67 -1.08
C LEU A 68 -6.65 20.46 -0.61
N ARG A 69 -6.53 21.27 0.45
CA ARG A 69 -7.59 22.22 0.84
C ARG A 69 -7.83 23.29 -0.22
N LEU A 70 -6.77 23.74 -0.92
CA LEU A 70 -6.87 24.76 -1.96
C LEU A 70 -7.55 24.23 -3.23
N GLY A 71 -7.57 22.91 -3.39
CA GLY A 71 -8.29 22.21 -4.44
C GLY A 71 -7.80 20.77 -4.52
N VAL A 72 -8.71 19.83 -4.71
CA VAL A 72 -8.36 18.42 -4.96
C VAL A 72 -8.29 18.24 -6.48
N PRO A 73 -7.11 18.24 -7.09
CA PRO A 73 -6.99 18.33 -8.55
C PRO A 73 -7.53 17.08 -9.27
N LEU A 74 -7.52 15.91 -8.61
CA LEU A 74 -8.11 14.70 -9.17
C LEU A 74 -9.63 14.63 -9.02
N ARG A 75 -10.24 15.51 -8.21
CA ARG A 75 -11.70 15.56 -8.05
C ARG A 75 -12.43 15.90 -9.34
N PHE A 76 -11.75 16.56 -10.30
CA PHE A 76 -12.31 16.83 -11.62
C PHE A 76 -12.67 15.55 -12.37
N VAL A 77 -11.95 14.46 -12.13
CA VAL A 77 -12.14 13.20 -12.86
C VAL A 77 -13.41 12.47 -12.38
N HIS A 78 -13.96 12.77 -11.18
CA HIS A 78 -15.18 12.15 -10.60
C HIS A 78 -15.18 10.61 -10.63
N VAL A 79 -14.00 10.00 -10.69
CA VAL A 79 -13.90 8.56 -10.89
C VAL A 79 -14.19 7.83 -9.58
N PHE A 80 -13.97 8.43 -8.40
CA PHE A 80 -14.04 7.68 -7.15
C PHE A 80 -14.27 8.52 -5.87
N GLN A 81 -14.93 7.94 -4.85
CA GLN A 81 -14.97 8.53 -3.50
C GLN A 81 -13.60 8.50 -2.76
N GLY A 82 -12.56 7.92 -3.38
CA GLY A 82 -11.19 7.89 -2.87
C GLY A 82 -10.26 8.98 -3.44
N ASP A 83 -10.77 9.97 -4.17
CA ASP A 83 -9.96 10.97 -4.88
C ASP A 83 -9.06 11.80 -3.96
N TYR A 84 -9.50 12.08 -2.73
CA TYR A 84 -8.70 12.76 -1.72
C TYR A 84 -7.46 11.93 -1.32
N LEU A 85 -7.64 10.63 -1.10
CA LEU A 85 -6.56 9.70 -0.75
C LEU A 85 -5.59 9.51 -1.92
N ALA A 86 -6.12 9.32 -3.13
CA ALA A 86 -5.32 9.21 -4.35
C ALA A 86 -4.48 10.47 -4.59
N SER A 87 -5.10 11.65 -4.46
CA SER A 87 -4.38 12.93 -4.58
C SER A 87 -3.29 13.06 -3.53
N PHE A 88 -3.59 12.74 -2.27
CA PHE A 88 -2.61 12.81 -1.20
C PHE A 88 -1.37 11.96 -1.51
N PHE A 89 -1.57 10.70 -1.87
CA PHE A 89 -0.44 9.80 -2.17
C PHE A 89 0.34 10.22 -3.41
N LEU A 90 -0.35 10.76 -4.43
CA LEU A 90 0.29 11.27 -5.64
C LEU A 90 1.18 12.47 -5.33
N PHE A 91 0.62 13.56 -4.77
CA PHE A 91 1.39 14.78 -4.53
C PHE A 91 2.40 14.63 -3.39
N GLY A 92 2.01 13.97 -2.30
CA GLY A 92 2.92 13.70 -1.19
C GLY A 92 4.07 12.79 -1.60
N GLY A 93 3.78 11.76 -2.39
CA GLY A 93 4.79 10.87 -2.96
C GLY A 93 5.75 11.61 -3.90
N LEU A 94 5.22 12.40 -4.84
CA LEU A 94 6.03 13.20 -5.76
C LEU A 94 6.90 14.23 -5.02
N ALA A 95 6.37 14.90 -3.99
CA ALA A 95 7.12 15.84 -3.18
C ALA A 95 8.27 15.15 -2.42
N LEU A 96 8.04 13.97 -1.84
CA LEU A 96 9.10 13.19 -1.19
C LEU A 96 10.16 12.70 -2.19
N LEU A 97 9.75 12.27 -3.39
CA LEU A 97 10.67 11.88 -4.46
C LEU A 97 11.50 13.06 -4.97
N ALA A 98 10.88 14.23 -5.14
CA ALA A 98 11.56 15.45 -5.55
C ALA A 98 12.59 15.90 -4.49
N TRP A 99 12.22 15.84 -3.21
CA TRP A 99 13.13 16.14 -2.11
C TRP A 99 14.32 15.17 -2.08
N ASN A 100 14.06 13.88 -2.31
CA ASN A 100 15.07 12.81 -2.26
C ASN A 100 15.61 12.41 -3.64
N TRP A 101 15.57 13.33 -4.62
CA TRP A 101 15.91 13.05 -6.02
C TRP A 101 17.33 12.49 -6.22
N LYS A 102 18.28 12.92 -5.39
CA LYS A 102 19.67 12.41 -5.44
C LYS A 102 19.73 10.92 -5.12
N ILE A 103 18.96 10.47 -4.13
CA ILE A 103 18.91 9.05 -3.72
C ILE A 103 18.18 8.24 -4.80
N LEU A 104 17.06 8.76 -5.31
CA LEU A 104 16.32 8.14 -6.42
C LEU A 104 17.20 7.86 -7.65
N ARG A 105 18.08 8.81 -8.02
CA ARG A 105 18.99 8.63 -9.18
C ARG A 105 20.02 7.51 -8.98
N VAL A 106 20.48 7.32 -7.74
CA VAL A 106 21.45 6.24 -7.40
C VAL A 106 20.75 4.88 -7.36
N SER A 107 19.49 4.86 -6.94
CA SER A 107 18.65 3.66 -6.80
C SER A 107 17.75 3.42 -8.02
N ARG A 108 18.29 3.65 -9.23
CA ARG A 108 17.53 3.57 -10.50
C ARG A 108 17.80 2.28 -11.28
N LYS A 109 18.16 1.18 -10.62
CA LYS A 109 18.36 -0.10 -11.32
C LYS A 109 17.01 -0.79 -11.47
N ILE A 110 16.46 -0.73 -12.67
CA ILE A 110 15.15 -1.30 -12.99
C ILE A 110 15.30 -2.79 -13.29
N ALA A 111 14.94 -3.63 -12.33
CA ALA A 111 14.84 -5.08 -12.53
C ALA A 111 13.47 -5.43 -13.14
N VAL A 112 13.33 -5.25 -14.45
CA VAL A 112 12.03 -5.39 -15.17
C VAL A 112 11.39 -6.76 -14.94
N GLY A 113 12.17 -7.84 -14.94
CA GLY A 113 11.66 -9.19 -14.69
C GLY A 113 11.02 -9.33 -13.30
N HIS A 114 11.70 -8.87 -12.25
CA HIS A 114 11.16 -8.88 -10.89
C HIS A 114 9.92 -7.98 -10.76
N ILE A 115 9.90 -6.82 -11.44
CA ILE A 115 8.74 -5.93 -11.43
C ILE A 115 7.51 -6.63 -12.05
N LEU A 116 7.69 -7.32 -13.18
CA LEU A 116 6.59 -8.01 -13.84
C LEU A 116 6.09 -9.19 -13.00
N ALA A 117 7.01 -9.99 -12.45
CA ALA A 117 6.67 -11.13 -11.61
C ALA A 117 5.90 -10.69 -10.35
N THR A 118 6.35 -9.64 -9.67
CA THR A 118 5.66 -9.14 -8.48
C THR A 118 4.36 -8.43 -8.82
N ALA A 119 4.25 -7.77 -9.97
CA ALA A 119 2.99 -7.21 -10.44
C ALA A 119 1.93 -8.31 -10.63
N VAL A 120 2.29 -9.42 -11.29
CA VAL A 120 1.42 -10.59 -11.45
C VAL A 120 1.06 -11.18 -10.08
N ALA A 121 2.04 -11.35 -9.19
CA ALA A 121 1.80 -11.86 -7.83
C ALA A 121 0.81 -11.00 -7.05
N ALA A 122 0.91 -9.67 -7.17
CA ALA A 122 -0.03 -8.74 -6.52
C ALA A 122 -1.45 -8.90 -7.09
N ILE A 123 -1.60 -9.04 -8.41
CA ILE A 123 -2.89 -9.29 -9.06
C ILE A 123 -3.51 -10.61 -8.57
N VAL A 124 -2.70 -11.68 -8.50
CA VAL A 124 -3.15 -12.99 -8.00
C VAL A 124 -3.62 -12.89 -6.56
N LEU A 125 -2.89 -12.18 -5.69
CA LEU A 125 -3.33 -11.95 -4.31
C LEU A 125 -4.64 -11.16 -4.23
N ILE A 126 -4.79 -10.12 -5.05
CA ILE A 126 -6.03 -9.35 -5.13
C ILE A 126 -7.21 -10.25 -5.53
N LEU A 127 -7.02 -11.10 -6.54
CA LEU A 127 -8.06 -12.03 -7.00
C LEU A 127 -8.37 -13.09 -5.94
N LEU A 128 -7.36 -13.62 -5.26
CA LEU A 128 -7.52 -14.64 -4.23
C LEU A 128 -8.27 -14.11 -3.01
N PHE A 129 -7.83 -12.96 -2.47
CA PHE A 129 -8.52 -12.30 -1.37
C PHE A 129 -9.89 -11.76 -1.79
N GLY A 130 -10.01 -11.23 -3.02
CA GLY A 130 -11.28 -10.78 -3.59
C GLY A 130 -12.28 -11.91 -3.71
N ALA A 131 -11.89 -13.08 -4.23
CA ALA A 131 -12.72 -14.28 -4.30
C ALA A 131 -13.16 -14.76 -2.91
N TRP A 132 -12.22 -14.83 -1.97
CA TRP A 132 -12.52 -15.24 -0.60
C TRP A 132 -13.48 -14.30 0.11
N LEU A 133 -13.25 -12.99 -0.07
CA LEU A 133 -14.15 -11.97 0.47
C LEU A 133 -15.51 -12.04 -0.22
N ASP A 134 -15.61 -12.27 -1.52
CA ASP A 134 -16.90 -12.36 -2.23
C ASP A 134 -17.71 -13.60 -1.81
N LEU A 135 -17.03 -14.71 -1.52
CA LEU A 135 -17.65 -15.91 -0.96
C LEU A 135 -18.14 -15.72 0.48
N THR A 136 -17.56 -14.78 1.22
CA THR A 136 -17.92 -14.51 2.64
C THR A 136 -18.84 -13.30 2.79
N PHE A 137 -18.66 -12.28 1.96
CA PHE A 137 -19.34 -11.00 1.97
C PHE A 137 -19.83 -10.73 0.55
N TYR A 138 -21.10 -10.39 0.38
CA TYR A 138 -21.62 -10.00 -0.92
C TYR A 138 -20.89 -8.72 -1.43
N GLU A 139 -20.55 -8.69 -2.73
CA GLU A 139 -20.04 -7.52 -3.49
C GLU A 139 -18.55 -7.14 -3.31
N ALA A 140 -17.71 -8.06 -2.82
CA ALA A 140 -16.27 -7.80 -2.72
C ALA A 140 -15.52 -8.03 -4.05
N TRP A 141 -16.16 -8.67 -5.04
CA TRP A 141 -15.54 -8.93 -6.34
C TRP A 141 -15.19 -7.65 -7.12
N LEU A 142 -14.07 -7.67 -7.83
CA LEU A 142 -13.69 -6.58 -8.72
C LEU A 142 -14.46 -6.66 -10.04
N THR A 143 -15.52 -5.88 -10.14
CA THR A 143 -16.31 -5.70 -11.38
C THR A 143 -15.51 -4.94 -12.44
N ILE A 144 -15.94 -5.01 -13.70
CA ILE A 144 -15.30 -4.30 -14.82
C ILE A 144 -15.10 -2.79 -14.53
N PRO A 145 -16.08 -2.05 -13.97
CA PRO A 145 -15.88 -0.65 -13.61
C PRO A 145 -14.78 -0.44 -12.55
N ARG A 146 -14.55 -1.38 -11.63
CA ARG A 146 -13.46 -1.29 -10.64
C ARG A 146 -12.10 -1.53 -11.32
N TRP A 147 -12.01 -2.51 -12.23
CA TRP A 147 -10.80 -2.78 -12.99
C TRP A 147 -10.35 -1.61 -13.86
N LEU A 148 -11.29 -0.92 -14.53
CA LEU A 148 -10.96 0.24 -15.38
C LEU A 148 -10.34 1.40 -14.60
N ARG A 149 -10.57 1.49 -13.29
CA ARG A 149 -10.03 2.53 -12.40
C ARG A 149 -8.66 2.18 -11.82
N MET A 150 -8.31 0.89 -11.84
CA MET A 150 -7.06 0.39 -11.27
C MET A 150 -5.81 1.09 -11.82
N PRO A 151 -5.66 1.34 -13.14
CA PRO A 151 -4.47 2.02 -13.67
C PRO A 151 -4.28 3.42 -13.07
N GLY A 152 -5.36 4.19 -12.93
CA GLY A 152 -5.32 5.53 -12.33
C GLY A 152 -4.90 5.50 -10.86
N MET A 153 -5.48 4.59 -10.07
CA MET A 153 -5.12 4.42 -8.66
C MET A 153 -3.68 3.91 -8.47
N PHE A 154 -3.27 2.97 -9.31
CA PHE A 154 -1.90 2.47 -9.33
C PHE A 154 -0.91 3.62 -9.57
N LEU A 155 -1.15 4.45 -10.58
CA LEU A 155 -0.29 5.61 -10.89
C LEU A 155 -0.30 6.64 -9.77
N ALA A 156 -1.42 6.83 -9.07
CA ALA A 156 -1.50 7.73 -7.92
C ALA A 156 -0.71 7.22 -6.70
N PHE A 157 -0.73 5.91 -6.45
CA PHE A 157 -0.07 5.30 -5.29
C PHE A 157 1.41 4.97 -5.51
N LEU A 158 1.84 4.81 -6.76
CA LEU A 158 3.20 4.42 -7.10
C LEU A 158 4.27 5.41 -6.57
N PRO A 159 4.13 6.75 -6.72
CA PRO A 159 5.11 7.71 -6.21
C PRO A 159 5.33 7.60 -4.70
N TRP A 160 4.26 7.40 -3.95
CA TRP A 160 4.33 7.21 -2.51
C TRP A 160 5.10 5.95 -2.14
N HIS A 161 4.79 4.82 -2.77
CA HIS A 161 5.45 3.55 -2.44
C HIS A 161 6.93 3.56 -2.83
N LEU A 162 7.29 4.22 -3.93
CA LEU A 162 8.69 4.44 -4.29
C LEU A 162 9.41 5.30 -3.23
N ALA A 163 8.79 6.40 -2.78
CA ALA A 163 9.35 7.25 -1.74
C ALA A 163 9.52 6.49 -0.41
N GLU A 164 8.50 5.71 -0.01
CA GLU A 164 8.53 4.86 1.20
C GLU A 164 9.73 3.90 1.13
N GLU A 165 9.89 3.16 0.03
CA GLU A 165 10.99 2.21 -0.13
C GLU A 165 12.38 2.87 -0.13
N ILE A 166 12.52 4.05 -0.75
CA ILE A 166 13.78 4.80 -0.76
C ILE A 166 14.14 5.28 0.65
N LEU A 167 13.17 5.81 1.38
CA LEU A 167 13.38 6.31 2.75
C LEU A 167 13.64 5.18 3.74
N LEU A 168 13.06 4.00 3.53
CA LEU A 168 13.35 2.80 4.33
C LEU A 168 14.78 2.30 4.08
N GLY A 169 15.28 2.41 2.85
CA GLY A 169 16.60 1.94 2.44
C GLY A 169 16.66 0.43 2.23
N GLY A 170 17.86 -0.06 1.90
CA GLY A 170 18.12 -1.48 1.66
C GLY A 170 17.93 -2.36 2.90
N GLU A 171 17.73 -3.65 2.67
CA GLU A 171 17.47 -4.66 3.70
C GLU A 171 18.73 -5.15 4.45
N ASN A 172 19.86 -4.42 4.33
CA ASN A 172 21.11 -4.71 5.06
C ASN A 172 21.03 -4.40 6.57
N SER A 173 19.89 -3.91 7.05
CA SER A 173 19.64 -3.69 8.47
C SER A 173 19.45 -5.02 9.19
N ALA A 174 20.29 -5.31 10.19
CA ALA A 174 20.27 -6.52 11.01
C ALA A 174 18.92 -6.83 11.72
N ASN A 175 17.91 -5.94 11.63
CA ASN A 175 16.59 -6.18 12.23
C ASN A 175 15.42 -5.77 11.31
N ARG A 176 14.76 -6.78 10.73
CA ARG A 176 13.54 -6.63 9.90
C ARG A 176 12.43 -5.85 10.59
N TRP A 177 12.32 -5.97 11.91
CA TRP A 177 11.25 -5.33 12.69
C TRP A 177 11.44 -3.82 12.78
N VAL A 178 12.68 -3.34 12.77
CA VAL A 178 12.97 -1.90 12.77
C VAL A 178 12.53 -1.26 11.46
N ARG A 179 12.78 -1.94 10.32
CA ARG A 179 12.30 -1.48 9.00
C ARG A 179 10.78 -1.46 8.94
N THR A 180 10.11 -2.50 9.43
CA THR A 180 8.64 -2.55 9.52
C THR A 180 8.10 -1.43 10.42
N ALA A 181 8.66 -1.26 11.63
CA ALA A 181 8.22 -0.23 12.57
C ALA A 181 8.38 1.18 11.99
N LYS A 182 9.49 1.44 11.29
CA LYS A 182 9.72 2.72 10.59
C LYS A 182 8.67 2.98 9.50
N ALA A 183 8.32 1.96 8.72
CA ALA A 183 7.28 2.09 7.69
C ALA A 183 5.90 2.32 8.30
N LEU A 184 5.57 1.60 9.38
CA LEU A 184 4.31 1.81 10.11
C LEU A 184 4.28 3.21 10.73
N ALA A 185 5.41 3.75 11.18
CA ALA A 185 5.50 5.13 11.65
C ALA A 185 5.24 6.14 10.52
N PHE A 186 5.76 5.92 9.30
CA PHE A 186 5.41 6.75 8.14
C PHE A 186 3.91 6.73 7.84
N ARG A 187 3.31 5.54 7.85
CA ARG A 187 1.87 5.36 7.61
C ARG A 187 1.03 6.00 8.71
N ALA A 188 1.46 5.89 9.96
CA ALA A 188 0.81 6.56 11.10
C ALA A 188 0.87 8.09 10.96
N LEU A 189 2.02 8.66 10.59
CA LEU A 189 2.16 10.10 10.35
C LEU A 189 1.27 10.59 9.21
N VAL A 190 1.23 9.86 8.09
CA VAL A 190 0.31 10.13 6.98
C VAL A 190 -1.13 10.10 7.45
N TRP A 191 -1.51 9.07 8.20
CA TRP A 191 -2.88 8.92 8.64
C TRP A 191 -3.29 10.01 9.62
N LEU A 192 -2.39 10.40 10.54
CA LEU A 192 -2.60 11.54 11.43
C LEU A 192 -2.78 12.85 10.65
N ALA A 193 -1.98 13.08 9.60
CA ALA A 193 -2.14 14.26 8.76
C ALA A 193 -3.48 14.23 8.00
N LEU A 194 -3.87 13.09 7.43
CA LEU A 194 -5.16 12.91 6.75
C LEU A 194 -6.33 13.13 7.69
N MET A 195 -6.30 12.54 8.89
CA MET A 195 -7.31 12.76 9.94
C MET A 195 -7.36 14.22 10.37
N GLY A 196 -6.22 14.87 10.54
CA GLY A 196 -6.14 16.31 10.78
C GLY A 196 -6.81 17.12 9.66
N GLY A 197 -6.61 16.74 8.40
CA GLY A 197 -7.31 17.34 7.26
C GLY A 197 -8.83 17.13 7.29
N VAL A 198 -9.31 15.98 7.75
CA VAL A 198 -10.76 15.72 7.87
C VAL A 198 -11.38 16.52 9.02
N PHE A 199 -10.78 16.47 10.21
CA PHE A 199 -11.35 17.09 11.40
C PHE A 199 -11.10 18.60 11.48
N LEU A 200 -9.91 19.08 11.13
CA LEU A 200 -9.54 20.50 11.29
C LEU A 200 -9.87 21.33 10.05
N LEU A 201 -9.80 20.73 8.85
CA LEU A 201 -10.08 21.44 7.60
C LEU A 201 -11.47 21.14 7.03
N HIS A 202 -12.28 20.36 7.76
CA HIS A 202 -13.68 20.00 7.43
C HIS A 202 -13.86 19.56 5.98
N THR A 203 -12.96 18.71 5.49
CA THR A 203 -12.95 18.25 4.09
C THR A 203 -14.12 17.32 3.72
N GLY A 204 -14.94 16.90 4.70
CA GLY A 204 -16.17 16.12 4.46
C GLY A 204 -15.95 14.62 4.24
N GLU A 205 -14.71 14.15 4.25
CA GLU A 205 -14.32 12.77 3.96
C GLU A 205 -14.49 11.84 5.17
N ILE A 206 -15.70 11.76 5.74
CA ILE A 206 -16.01 10.95 6.93
C ILE A 206 -15.75 9.45 6.67
N LEU A 207 -15.88 9.01 5.42
CA LEU A 207 -15.60 7.64 5.01
C LEU A 207 -14.15 7.22 5.36
N MET A 208 -13.18 8.14 5.28
CA MET A 208 -11.79 7.89 5.66
C MET A 208 -11.64 7.60 7.15
N VAL A 209 -12.41 8.30 7.98
CA VAL A 209 -12.44 8.07 9.43
C VAL A 209 -13.01 6.69 9.73
N LEU A 210 -14.14 6.35 9.11
CA LEU A 210 -14.81 5.07 9.30
C LEU A 210 -13.91 3.89 8.87
N LEU A 211 -13.15 4.06 7.79
CA LEU A 211 -12.27 3.04 7.25
C LEU A 211 -10.90 2.93 7.94
N SER A 212 -10.60 3.81 8.90
CA SER A 212 -9.27 3.89 9.52
C SER A 212 -8.81 2.58 10.14
N VAL A 213 -9.72 1.81 10.73
CA VAL A 213 -9.39 0.49 11.32
C VAL A 213 -8.98 -0.51 10.23
N TYR A 214 -9.68 -0.51 9.09
CA TYR A 214 -9.37 -1.39 7.96
C TYR A 214 -8.03 -1.01 7.31
N PHE A 215 -7.78 0.29 7.12
CA PHE A 215 -6.49 0.78 6.63
C PHE A 215 -5.35 0.42 7.58
N GLY A 216 -5.55 0.52 8.91
CA GLY A 216 -4.54 0.10 9.89
C GLY A 216 -4.14 -1.37 9.72
N LEU A 217 -5.12 -2.28 9.62
CA LEU A 217 -4.86 -3.70 9.40
C LEU A 217 -4.17 -3.98 8.07
N ILE A 218 -4.69 -3.40 6.98
CA ILE A 218 -4.10 -3.60 5.64
C ILE A 218 -2.71 -2.99 5.56
N PHE A 219 -2.45 -1.86 6.20
CA PHE A 219 -1.11 -1.30 6.22
C PHE A 219 -0.11 -2.21 6.91
N VAL A 220 -0.51 -2.98 7.93
CA VAL A 220 0.36 -4.00 8.52
C VAL A 220 0.58 -5.15 7.53
N LEU A 221 -0.49 -5.77 7.04
CA LEU A 221 -0.41 -6.94 6.15
C LEU A 221 0.34 -6.64 4.85
N GLN A 222 -0.02 -5.54 4.20
CA GLN A 222 0.64 -5.06 2.99
C GLN A 222 2.13 -4.79 3.25
N ARG A 223 2.49 -4.19 4.39
CA ARG A 223 3.91 -3.94 4.70
C ARG A 223 4.70 -5.23 4.88
N LEU A 224 4.11 -6.22 5.54
CA LEU A 224 4.73 -7.55 5.68
C LEU A 224 4.94 -8.20 4.31
N ALA A 225 3.93 -8.17 3.43
CA ALA A 225 4.02 -8.71 2.08
C ALA A 225 5.07 -7.98 1.22
N VAL A 226 5.08 -6.65 1.23
CA VAL A 226 6.08 -5.86 0.49
C VAL A 226 7.50 -6.11 1.03
N ASN A 227 7.66 -6.38 2.33
CA ASN A 227 8.96 -6.77 2.89
C ASN A 227 9.44 -8.12 2.35
N VAL A 228 8.56 -9.11 2.20
CA VAL A 228 8.92 -10.37 1.55
C VAL A 228 9.40 -10.11 0.12
N VAL A 229 8.63 -9.36 -0.67
CA VAL A 229 9.02 -9.00 -2.04
C VAL A 229 10.34 -8.26 -2.09
N ARG A 230 10.55 -7.29 -1.18
CA ARG A 230 11.80 -6.52 -1.14
C ARG A 230 13.00 -7.39 -0.80
N ARG A 231 12.83 -8.35 0.10
CA ARG A 231 13.90 -9.26 0.54
C ARG A 231 14.35 -10.16 -0.59
N GLU A 232 13.38 -10.76 -1.29
CA GLU A 232 13.66 -11.74 -2.33
C GLU A 232 14.16 -11.08 -3.62
N THR A 233 13.55 -9.97 -4.03
CA THR A 233 13.94 -9.30 -5.30
C THR A 233 15.09 -8.30 -5.15
N ARG A 234 15.38 -7.85 -3.92
CA ARG A 234 16.28 -6.72 -3.60
C ARG A 234 15.98 -5.41 -4.36
N SER A 235 14.82 -5.30 -5.02
CA SER A 235 14.47 -4.18 -5.90
C SER A 235 13.52 -3.19 -5.23
N VAL A 236 13.86 -1.90 -5.26
CA VAL A 236 12.96 -0.80 -4.84
C VAL A 236 11.70 -0.80 -5.71
N GLY A 237 11.88 -0.90 -7.03
CA GLY A 237 10.81 -0.84 -8.02
C GLY A 237 9.81 -1.98 -7.85
N ALA A 238 10.30 -3.22 -7.71
CA ALA A 238 9.42 -4.38 -7.60
C ALA A 238 8.57 -4.34 -6.32
N ALA A 239 9.15 -3.92 -5.20
CA ALA A 239 8.45 -3.72 -3.93
C ALA A 239 7.42 -2.58 -4.02
N ALA A 240 7.78 -1.46 -4.64
CA ALA A 240 6.89 -0.31 -4.78
C ALA A 240 5.70 -0.60 -5.70
N VAL A 241 5.93 -1.27 -6.84
CA VAL A 241 4.88 -1.69 -7.78
C VAL A 241 3.93 -2.67 -7.11
N PHE A 242 4.47 -3.68 -6.43
CA PHE A 242 3.68 -4.65 -5.67
C PHE A 242 2.80 -3.97 -4.62
N GLY A 243 3.38 -3.08 -3.81
CA GLY A 243 2.66 -2.32 -2.80
C GLY A 243 1.56 -1.45 -3.39
N ALA A 244 1.86 -0.70 -4.45
CA ALA A 244 0.90 0.19 -5.12
C ALA A 244 -0.29 -0.60 -5.70
N ILE A 245 -0.03 -1.76 -6.32
CA ILE A 245 -1.08 -2.64 -6.84
C ILE A 245 -1.98 -3.15 -5.70
N LEU A 246 -1.40 -3.67 -4.61
CA LEU A 246 -2.18 -4.15 -3.47
C LEU A 246 -3.07 -3.06 -2.84
N LEU A 247 -2.51 -1.85 -2.66
CA LEU A 247 -3.30 -0.75 -2.11
C LEU A 247 -4.41 -0.31 -3.07
N ALA A 248 -4.12 -0.24 -4.37
CA ALA A 248 -5.11 0.06 -5.40
C ALA A 248 -6.25 -0.98 -5.38
N GLY A 249 -5.93 -2.28 -5.39
CA GLY A 249 -6.91 -3.35 -5.31
C GLY A 249 -7.79 -3.25 -4.06
N PHE A 250 -7.18 -3.03 -2.89
CA PHE A 250 -7.93 -2.84 -1.64
C PHE A 250 -8.88 -1.63 -1.69
N CYS A 251 -8.38 -0.49 -2.14
CA CYS A 251 -9.21 0.71 -2.26
C CYS A 251 -10.37 0.51 -3.24
N LEU A 252 -10.17 -0.22 -4.34
CA LEU A 252 -11.22 -0.51 -5.32
C LEU A 252 -12.35 -1.38 -4.77
N VAL A 253 -12.05 -2.26 -3.81
CA VAL A 253 -13.06 -3.10 -3.16
C VAL A 253 -13.90 -2.28 -2.17
N ILE A 254 -13.27 -1.35 -1.46
CA ILE A 254 -13.90 -0.64 -0.33
C ILE A 254 -14.64 0.62 -0.74
N PHE A 255 -14.04 1.43 -1.60
CA PHE A 255 -14.67 2.68 -1.99
C PHE A 255 -15.76 2.37 -3.03
N PRO A 256 -16.95 2.98 -2.87
CA PRO A 256 -18.05 2.74 -3.78
C PRO A 256 -17.72 3.31 -5.16
N VAL A 257 -18.24 2.60 -6.15
CA VAL A 257 -18.26 3.05 -7.53
C VAL A 257 -19.48 3.96 -7.69
N THR A 258 -19.23 5.25 -7.92
CA THR A 258 -20.25 6.22 -8.33
C THR A 258 -20.42 6.22 -9.85
#